data_AF-A0A378VZ14-F1
#
_entry.id   AF-A0A378VZ14-F1
#
_cell.length_a   1.000
_cell.length_b   1.000
_cell.length_c   1.000
_cell.angle_alpha   90.00
_cell.angle_beta   90.00
_cell.angle_gamma   90.00
#
_symmetry.space_group_name_H-M   'P 1'
#
loop_
_entity.id
_entity.type
_entity.pdbx_description
1 polymer ?
#
loop_
_entity_poly.entity_id
_entity_poly.type
_entity_poly.pdbx_seq_one_letter_code
_entity_poly.pdbx_strand_id
1 'polypeptide(L)'
;MQKTGFLTVESHQYDRGWFTSTETTVIRLKPELLHNAQKYLPDNLKIVLEQPVTLVNHITHGPFAGGFGTQAHIETEFKYEPETEKVLERFFGKQVPVSLANTVYFNGSGKMEVSVPAFDYEELSGIRLHWEGLTGETVYQKGFKSYRNSYDAPLFKIKLADKGDAAFEKRISIRKLQTASIRLLWAAAI
;
A
#
# COMPACT_ATOMS: atom_id res chain seq x y z
N MET A 1 0.47 10.98 -23.88
CA MET A 1 1.07 10.84 -22.53
C MET A 1 -0.03 11.00 -21.49
N GLN A 2 -0.63 9.92 -20.99
CA GLN A 2 -1.62 10.00 -19.91
C GLN A 2 -0.92 9.83 -18.55
N LYS A 3 -0.89 10.91 -17.77
CA LYS A 3 -0.36 10.95 -16.39
C LYS A 3 -1.44 10.46 -15.41
N THR A 4 -1.76 9.18 -15.40
CA THR A 4 -2.72 8.56 -14.45
C THR A 4 -2.01 7.79 -13.33
N GLY A 5 -1.07 8.44 -12.67
CA GLY A 5 -0.53 7.97 -11.39
C GLY A 5 -1.25 8.66 -10.24
N PHE A 6 -1.76 7.90 -9.27
CA PHE A 6 -2.31 8.46 -8.02
C PHE A 6 -1.22 8.99 -7.07
N LEU A 7 0.03 8.66 -7.37
CA LEU A 7 1.22 8.99 -6.60
C LEU A 7 2.18 9.84 -7.44
N THR A 8 3.02 10.60 -6.75
CA THR A 8 4.19 11.28 -7.27
C THR A 8 5.42 10.64 -6.62
N VAL A 9 6.45 10.32 -7.40
CA VAL A 9 7.74 9.87 -6.89
C VAL A 9 8.61 11.11 -6.68
N GLU A 10 9.05 11.36 -5.44
CA GLU A 10 9.89 12.51 -5.08
C GLU A 10 11.38 12.17 -5.21
N SER A 11 11.76 10.96 -4.77
CA SER A 11 13.11 10.44 -4.94
C SER A 11 13.09 8.92 -5.15
N HIS A 12 14.16 8.44 -5.78
CA HIS A 12 14.40 7.02 -6.04
C HIS A 12 15.90 6.76 -5.95
N GLN A 13 16.28 5.76 -5.16
CA GLN A 13 17.66 5.30 -5.01
C GLN A 13 17.69 3.79 -5.01
N TYR A 14 18.65 3.21 -5.73
CA TYR A 14 18.85 1.77 -5.81
C TYR A 14 20.31 1.42 -5.50
N ASP A 15 20.50 0.73 -4.39
CA ASP A 15 21.79 0.27 -3.91
C ASP A 15 21.92 -1.23 -4.20
N ARG A 16 22.71 -1.55 -5.24
CA ARG A 16 22.90 -2.92 -5.71
C ARG A 16 23.96 -3.66 -4.90
N GLY A 17 23.59 -4.79 -4.31
CA GLY A 17 24.54 -5.80 -3.83
C GLY A 17 24.58 -7.04 -4.72
N TRP A 18 25.31 -8.05 -4.25
CA TRP A 18 25.53 -9.30 -5.00
C TRP A 18 24.37 -10.30 -4.84
N PHE A 19 23.89 -10.45 -3.60
CA PHE A 19 22.78 -11.35 -3.25
C PHE A 19 21.58 -10.60 -2.67
N THR A 20 21.81 -9.37 -2.24
CA THR A 20 20.77 -8.47 -1.74
C THR A 20 20.90 -7.12 -2.43
N SER A 21 19.79 -6.41 -2.56
CA SER A 21 19.77 -4.99 -2.93
C SER A 21 18.82 -4.25 -2.01
N THR A 22 19.01 -2.95 -1.90
CA THR A 22 18.06 -2.07 -1.23
C THR A 22 17.60 -1.01 -2.20
N GLU A 23 16.28 -0.83 -2.31
CA GLU A 23 15.70 0.26 -3.09
C GLU A 23 14.92 1.17 -2.14
N THR A 24 15.23 2.46 -2.17
CA THR A 24 14.54 3.47 -1.37
C THR A 24 13.78 4.42 -2.29
N THR A 25 12.47 4.48 -2.13
CA THR A 25 11.60 5.35 -2.92
C THR A 25 10.76 6.23 -2.00
N VAL A 26 10.78 7.55 -2.22
CA VAL A 26 9.88 8.47 -1.52
C VAL A 26 8.70 8.76 -2.42
N ILE A 27 7.49 8.44 -1.95
CA ILE A 27 6.24 8.68 -2.68
C ILE A 27 5.35 9.67 -1.93
N ARG A 28 4.54 10.42 -2.68
CA ARG A 28 3.46 11.25 -2.13
C ARG A 28 2.15 11.00 -2.88
N LEU A 29 1.04 10.94 -2.16
CA LEU A 29 -0.30 11.00 -2.75
C LEU A 29 -0.54 12.36 -3.40
N LYS A 30 -1.15 12.35 -4.59
CA LYS A 30 -1.48 13.62 -5.25
C LYS A 30 -2.58 14.36 -4.48
N PRO A 31 -2.39 15.65 -4.15
CA PRO A 31 -3.40 16.44 -3.42
C PRO A 31 -4.78 16.45 -4.09
N GLU A 32 -4.82 16.39 -5.42
CA GLU A 32 -6.04 16.36 -6.23
C GLU A 32 -6.99 15.20 -5.90
N LEU A 33 -6.48 14.08 -5.37
CA LEU A 33 -7.29 12.94 -4.94
C LEU A 33 -7.97 13.18 -3.60
N LEU A 34 -7.36 14.04 -2.79
CA LEU A 34 -7.79 14.35 -1.44
C LEU A 34 -8.81 15.50 -1.43
N HIS A 35 -8.87 16.31 -2.49
CA HIS A 35 -9.75 17.49 -2.59
C HIS A 35 -11.22 17.23 -2.19
N ASN A 36 -11.77 16.07 -2.54
CA ASN A 36 -13.15 15.72 -2.19
C ASN A 36 -13.26 15.05 -0.81
N ALA A 37 -12.25 14.29 -0.40
CA ALA A 37 -12.23 13.56 0.87
C ALA A 37 -11.88 14.45 2.08
N GLN A 38 -11.04 15.48 1.88
CA GLN A 38 -10.59 16.42 2.90
C GLN A 38 -11.72 17.12 3.66
N LYS A 39 -12.90 17.30 3.02
CA LYS A 39 -14.07 17.92 3.67
C LYS A 39 -14.69 17.04 4.76
N TYR A 40 -14.49 15.73 4.68
CA TYR A 40 -15.10 14.74 5.56
C TYR A 40 -14.08 14.02 6.45
N LEU A 41 -12.78 14.18 6.16
CA LEU A 41 -11.72 13.61 6.97
C LEU A 41 -11.40 14.51 8.18
N PRO A 42 -11.30 13.93 9.39
CA PRO A 42 -10.72 14.58 10.56
C PRO A 42 -9.27 15.03 10.28
N ASP A 43 -8.81 16.07 10.98
CA ASP A 43 -7.51 16.71 10.69
C ASP A 43 -6.31 15.78 10.91
N ASN A 44 -6.36 14.87 11.89
CA ASN A 44 -5.33 13.85 12.10
C ASN A 44 -5.18 12.90 10.90
N LEU A 45 -6.27 12.55 10.22
CA LEU A 45 -6.23 11.69 9.03
C LEU A 45 -5.71 12.43 7.78
N LYS A 46 -5.81 13.77 7.73
CA LYS A 46 -5.24 14.55 6.64
C LYS A 46 -3.72 14.50 6.65
N ILE A 47 -3.11 14.59 7.83
CA ILE A 47 -1.65 14.51 8.01
C ILE A 47 -1.08 13.24 7.38
N VAL A 48 -1.71 12.08 7.65
CA VAL A 48 -1.30 10.77 7.12
C VAL A 48 -1.34 10.73 5.59
N LEU A 49 -2.27 11.45 4.95
CA LEU A 49 -2.47 11.43 3.51
C LEU A 49 -1.63 12.49 2.77
N GLU A 50 -1.23 13.56 3.47
CA GLU A 50 -0.48 14.68 2.90
C GLU A 50 1.04 14.50 2.99
N GLN A 51 1.51 13.79 4.02
CA GLN A 51 2.93 13.52 4.22
C GLN A 51 3.44 12.46 3.23
N PRO A 52 4.69 12.60 2.75
CA PRO A 52 5.29 11.57 1.92
C PRO A 52 5.55 10.31 2.75
N VAL A 53 5.63 9.17 2.07
CA VAL A 53 5.98 7.88 2.66
C VAL A 53 7.24 7.37 1.99
N THR A 54 8.21 6.93 2.79
CA THR A 54 9.44 6.32 2.30
C THR A 54 9.26 4.81 2.26
N LEU A 55 9.42 4.21 1.09
CA LEU A 55 9.37 2.78 0.87
C LEU A 55 10.81 2.29 0.81
N VAL A 56 11.17 1.37 1.69
CA VAL A 56 12.47 0.69 1.68
C VAL A 56 12.23 -0.76 1.30
N ASN A 57 12.56 -1.12 0.07
CA ASN A 57 12.46 -2.48 -0.44
C ASN A 57 13.76 -3.22 -0.13
N HIS A 58 13.65 -4.28 0.67
CA HIS A 58 14.72 -5.22 0.95
C HIS A 58 14.61 -6.37 -0.05
N ILE A 59 15.52 -6.40 -1.02
CA ILE A 59 15.48 -7.33 -2.15
C ILE A 59 16.49 -8.44 -1.90
N THR A 60 16.03 -9.68 -1.88
CA THR A 60 16.89 -10.87 -1.91
C THR A 60 16.85 -11.48 -3.30
N HIS A 61 18.01 -11.82 -3.86
CA HIS A 61 18.16 -12.41 -5.19
C HIS A 61 18.54 -13.88 -5.13
N GLY A 62 18.22 -14.61 -6.19
CA GLY A 62 18.70 -15.96 -6.43
C GLY A 62 17.65 -17.05 -6.21
N PRO A 63 18.02 -18.32 -6.49
CA PRO A 63 17.10 -19.44 -6.69
C PRO A 63 16.24 -19.85 -5.49
N PHE A 64 16.50 -19.25 -4.32
CA PHE A 64 15.85 -19.55 -3.05
C PHE A 64 15.37 -18.32 -2.30
N ALA A 65 15.39 -17.13 -2.92
CA ALA A 65 15.06 -15.86 -2.26
C ALA A 65 13.66 -15.84 -1.64
N GLY A 66 12.71 -16.60 -2.20
CA GLY A 66 11.37 -16.83 -1.65
C GLY A 66 10.89 -18.28 -1.82
N GLY A 67 11.82 -19.22 -1.88
CA GLY A 67 11.57 -20.63 -2.19
C GLY A 67 12.02 -21.06 -3.60
N PHE A 68 11.87 -22.36 -3.92
CA PHE A 68 12.33 -22.92 -5.19
C PHE A 68 11.60 -22.30 -6.39
N GLY A 69 12.35 -21.89 -7.42
CA GLY A 69 11.78 -21.29 -8.63
C GLY A 69 11.63 -19.76 -8.58
N THR A 70 12.12 -19.12 -7.50
CA THR A 70 12.12 -17.67 -7.35
C THR A 70 13.42 -17.07 -7.89
N GLN A 71 13.29 -15.92 -8.55
CA GLN A 71 14.39 -15.08 -8.99
C GLN A 71 14.74 -14.03 -7.92
N ALA A 72 13.71 -13.45 -7.30
CA ALA A 72 13.86 -12.47 -6.23
C ALA A 72 12.65 -12.48 -5.29
N HIS A 73 12.89 -12.09 -4.05
CA HIS A 73 11.86 -11.79 -3.07
C HIS A 73 12.11 -10.40 -2.50
N ILE A 74 11.06 -9.62 -2.38
CA ILE A 74 11.11 -8.22 -1.96
C ILE A 74 10.17 -8.06 -0.79
N GLU A 75 10.69 -7.56 0.33
CA GLU A 75 9.90 -7.10 1.48
C GLU A 75 9.98 -5.58 1.53
N THR A 76 8.82 -4.91 1.57
CA THR A 76 8.76 -3.44 1.61
C THR A 76 8.46 -2.97 3.02
N GLU A 77 9.38 -2.19 3.57
CA GLU A 77 9.20 -1.44 4.80
C GLU A 77 8.67 -0.04 4.49
N PHE A 78 7.61 0.38 5.19
CA PHE A 78 7.04 1.72 5.07
C PHE A 78 7.52 2.58 6.24
N LYS A 79 8.34 3.59 5.93
CA LYS A 79 8.82 4.58 6.89
C LYS A 79 8.01 5.85 6.74
N TYR A 80 7.43 6.28 7.86
CA TYR A 80 6.59 7.46 7.96
C TYR A 80 7.35 8.59 8.65
N GLU A 81 6.92 9.83 8.38
CA GLU A 81 7.37 10.97 9.17
C GLU A 81 6.90 10.83 10.63
N PRO A 82 7.64 11.34 11.64
CA PRO A 82 7.34 11.12 13.06
C PRO A 82 5.93 11.56 13.49
N GLU A 83 5.36 12.55 12.81
CA GLU A 83 4.00 13.01 13.08
C GLU A 83 2.95 12.01 12.57
N THR A 84 3.13 11.49 11.35
CA THR A 84 2.28 10.43 10.80
C THR A 84 2.40 9.15 11.61
N GLU A 85 3.60 8.77 12.04
CA GLU A 85 3.81 7.57 12.86
C GLU A 85 3.01 7.64 14.18
N LYS A 86 3.07 8.77 14.90
CA LYS A 86 2.27 8.98 16.12
C LYS A 86 0.77 8.88 15.89
N VAL A 87 0.29 9.28 14.71
CA VAL A 87 -1.12 9.16 14.35
C VAL A 87 -1.46 7.71 14.05
N LEU A 88 -0.64 7.01 13.25
CA LEU A 88 -0.82 5.61 12.91
C LEU A 88 -0.77 4.70 14.15
N GLU A 89 0.11 4.98 15.11
CA GLU A 89 0.19 4.25 16.38
C GLU A 89 -1.11 4.33 17.19
N ARG A 90 -1.89 5.40 17.08
CA ARG A 90 -3.20 5.49 17.76
C ARG A 90 -4.22 4.51 17.19
N PHE A 91 -4.11 4.18 15.90
CA PHE A 91 -4.99 3.25 15.22
C PHE A 91 -4.47 1.81 15.34
N PHE A 92 -3.20 1.60 14.99
CA PHE A 92 -2.62 0.27 14.84
C PHE A 92 -1.85 -0.21 16.09
N GLY A 93 -1.69 0.65 17.10
CA GLY A 93 -0.85 0.35 18.25
C GLY A 93 0.58 0.10 17.82
N LYS A 94 1.13 -1.05 18.20
CA LYS A 94 2.48 -1.51 17.82
C LYS A 94 2.50 -2.34 16.53
N GLN A 95 1.37 -2.52 15.86
CA GLN A 95 1.32 -3.30 14.62
C GLN A 95 1.85 -2.47 13.46
N VAL A 96 2.50 -3.14 12.50
CA VAL A 96 2.94 -2.50 11.25
C VAL A 96 1.69 -2.14 10.42
N PRO A 97 1.47 -0.85 10.08
CA PRO A 97 0.24 -0.41 9.42
C PRO A 97 0.03 -1.02 8.04
N VAL A 98 1.11 -1.29 7.30
CA VAL A 98 1.06 -1.89 5.96
C VAL A 98 2.20 -2.87 5.81
N SER A 99 1.88 -4.10 5.39
CA SER A 99 2.87 -5.08 4.95
C SER A 99 2.72 -5.31 3.46
N LEU A 100 3.83 -5.27 2.73
CA LEU A 100 3.87 -5.50 1.30
C LEU A 100 5.07 -6.40 0.96
N ALA A 101 4.80 -7.48 0.23
CA ALA A 101 5.82 -8.39 -0.28
C ALA A 101 5.61 -8.65 -1.76
N ASN A 102 6.68 -8.87 -2.51
CA ASN A 102 6.65 -9.24 -3.91
C ASN A 102 7.63 -10.37 -4.18
N THR A 103 7.15 -11.45 -4.78
CA THR A 103 7.98 -12.56 -5.24
C THR A 103 8.00 -12.59 -6.75
N VAL A 104 9.20 -12.55 -7.33
CA VAL A 104 9.44 -12.67 -8.77
C VAL A 104 9.95 -14.07 -9.07
N TYR A 105 9.30 -14.79 -9.97
CA TYR A 105 9.68 -16.12 -10.43
C TYR A 105 10.63 -16.05 -11.63
N PHE A 106 11.37 -17.13 -11.93
CA PHE A 106 12.33 -17.16 -13.05
C PHE A 106 11.74 -16.87 -14.43
N ASN A 107 10.47 -17.19 -14.64
CA ASN A 107 9.78 -16.87 -15.90
C ASN A 107 9.43 -15.36 -16.00
N GLY A 108 9.79 -14.56 -14.99
CA GLY A 108 9.51 -13.13 -14.87
C GLY A 108 8.08 -12.81 -14.43
N SER A 109 7.23 -13.81 -14.19
CA SER A 109 5.95 -13.61 -13.50
C SER A 109 6.19 -13.36 -12.02
N GLY A 110 5.17 -12.92 -11.30
CA GLY A 110 5.31 -12.73 -9.88
C GLY A 110 3.98 -12.64 -9.15
N LYS A 111 4.10 -12.57 -7.84
CA LYS A 111 2.98 -12.47 -6.90
C LYS A 111 3.32 -11.40 -5.88
N MET A 112 2.47 -10.40 -5.79
CA MET A 112 2.52 -9.35 -4.79
C MET A 112 1.42 -9.59 -3.75
N GLU A 113 1.76 -9.45 -2.48
CA GLU A 113 0.86 -9.61 -1.34
C GLU A 113 0.87 -8.33 -0.52
N VAL A 114 -0.30 -7.81 -0.20
CA VAL A 114 -0.48 -6.63 0.65
C VAL A 114 -1.41 -6.98 1.80
N SER A 115 -1.11 -6.45 2.99
CA SER A 115 -2.03 -6.49 4.11
C SER A 115 -2.00 -5.21 4.93
N VAL A 116 -3.16 -4.85 5.46
CA VAL A 116 -3.37 -3.79 6.44
C VAL A 116 -4.12 -4.43 7.59
N PRO A 117 -3.60 -4.43 8.83
CA PRO A 117 -4.29 -5.07 9.94
C PRO A 117 -5.60 -4.35 10.28
N ALA A 118 -6.48 -5.06 10.98
CA ALA A 118 -7.70 -4.47 11.52
C ALA A 118 -7.37 -3.49 12.67
N PHE A 119 -8.22 -2.49 12.86
CA PHE A 119 -8.19 -1.63 14.04
C PHE A 119 -9.58 -1.20 14.45
N ASP A 120 -9.73 -0.89 15.73
CA ASP A 120 -10.93 -0.27 16.28
C ASP A 120 -10.52 0.90 17.16
N TYR A 121 -10.95 2.09 16.79
CA TYR A 121 -10.52 3.34 17.39
C TYR A 121 -11.73 4.16 17.83
N GLU A 122 -11.67 4.65 19.06
CA GLU A 122 -12.69 5.52 19.65
C GLU A 122 -12.03 6.67 20.41
N GLU A 123 -12.51 7.89 20.16
CA GLU A 123 -12.14 9.07 20.94
C GLU A 123 -13.23 9.47 21.92
N LEU A 124 -12.82 10.14 23.01
CA LEU A 124 -13.74 10.79 23.96
C LEU A 124 -14.63 11.85 23.28
N SER A 125 -14.21 12.37 22.13
CA SER A 125 -14.99 13.28 21.29
C SER A 125 -16.24 12.63 20.68
N GLY A 126 -16.34 11.29 20.70
CA GLY A 126 -17.43 10.53 20.07
C GLY A 126 -17.13 10.08 18.63
N ILE A 127 -15.94 10.36 18.11
CA ILE A 127 -15.47 9.81 16.84
C ILE A 127 -15.15 8.32 17.02
N ARG A 128 -15.67 7.46 16.14
CA ARG A 128 -15.32 6.03 16.09
C ARG A 128 -14.94 5.60 14.68
N LEU A 129 -13.86 4.85 14.56
CA LEU A 129 -13.35 4.31 13.32
C LEU A 129 -13.12 2.81 13.49
N HIS A 130 -13.82 2.01 12.70
CA HIS A 130 -13.72 0.56 12.75
C HIS A 130 -13.31 0.06 11.37
N TRP A 131 -12.19 -0.67 11.32
CA TRP A 131 -11.60 -1.22 10.11
C TRP A 131 -11.34 -2.70 10.32
N GLU A 132 -11.92 -3.55 9.48
CA GLU A 132 -11.78 -5.00 9.59
C GLU A 132 -10.52 -5.57 8.91
N GLY A 133 -9.62 -4.70 8.45
CA GLY A 133 -8.41 -5.09 7.76
C GLY A 133 -8.54 -5.11 6.24
N LEU A 134 -7.42 -5.28 5.57
CA LEU A 134 -7.34 -5.57 4.15
C LEU A 134 -6.29 -6.63 3.91
N THR A 135 -6.61 -7.56 3.03
CA THR A 135 -5.63 -8.47 2.44
C THR A 135 -5.78 -8.45 0.93
N GLY A 136 -4.67 -8.59 0.23
CA GLY A 136 -4.67 -8.45 -1.22
C GLY A 136 -3.57 -9.28 -1.86
N GLU A 137 -3.90 -9.87 -3.00
CA GLU A 137 -2.95 -10.54 -3.87
C GLU A 137 -3.06 -9.96 -5.29
N THR A 138 -1.91 -9.67 -5.89
CA THR A 138 -1.79 -9.42 -7.32
C THR A 138 -0.83 -10.43 -7.94
N VAL A 139 -1.35 -11.31 -8.80
CA VAL A 139 -0.52 -12.21 -9.62
C VAL A 139 -0.35 -11.59 -11.00
N TYR A 140 0.88 -11.47 -11.48
CA TYR A 140 1.19 -10.84 -12.76
C TYR A 140 2.10 -11.70 -13.64
N GLN A 141 1.94 -11.59 -14.95
CA GLN A 141 2.86 -12.18 -15.93
C GLN A 141 4.05 -11.27 -16.21
N LYS A 142 5.11 -11.82 -16.81
CA LYS A 142 6.33 -11.09 -17.20
C LYS A 142 6.01 -9.77 -17.90
N GLY A 143 6.60 -8.69 -17.37
CA GLY A 143 6.38 -7.33 -17.88
C GLY A 143 4.95 -6.83 -17.73
N PHE A 144 4.19 -7.37 -16.77
CA PHE A 144 2.78 -7.04 -16.51
C PHE A 144 1.87 -7.18 -17.73
N LYS A 145 2.17 -8.12 -18.64
CA LYS A 145 1.34 -8.40 -19.83
C LYS A 145 -0.11 -8.70 -19.46
N SER A 146 -0.31 -9.38 -18.34
CA SER A 146 -1.60 -9.57 -17.70
C SER A 146 -1.41 -9.64 -16.19
N TYR A 147 -2.47 -9.34 -15.44
CA TYR A 147 -2.50 -9.46 -13.99
C TYR A 147 -3.89 -9.83 -13.49
N ARG A 148 -3.95 -10.49 -12.35
CA ARG A 148 -5.17 -10.79 -11.60
C ARG A 148 -5.03 -10.21 -10.20
N ASN A 149 -6.05 -9.47 -9.80
CA ASN A 149 -6.17 -8.89 -8.47
C ASN A 149 -7.18 -9.68 -7.64
N SER A 150 -6.92 -9.85 -6.36
CA SER A 150 -7.87 -10.40 -5.40
C SER A 150 -7.68 -9.66 -4.09
N TYR A 151 -8.61 -8.75 -3.78
CA TYR A 151 -8.57 -7.93 -2.58
C TYR A 151 -9.80 -8.22 -1.73
N ASP A 152 -9.57 -8.45 -0.45
CA ASP A 152 -10.61 -8.58 0.56
C ASP A 152 -10.44 -7.42 1.56
N ALA A 153 -11.46 -6.58 1.63
CA ALA A 153 -11.53 -5.40 2.49
C ALA A 153 -12.94 -5.36 3.08
N PRO A 154 -13.22 -6.21 4.09
CA PRO A 154 -14.57 -6.60 4.42
C PRO A 154 -15.44 -5.43 4.90
N LEU A 155 -14.90 -4.53 5.73
CA LEU A 155 -15.66 -3.37 6.22
C LEU A 155 -14.78 -2.22 6.72
N PHE A 156 -15.24 -1.00 6.43
CA PHE A 156 -14.83 0.24 7.10
C PHE A 156 -16.05 1.01 7.59
N LYS A 157 -16.12 1.36 8.88
CA LYS A 157 -17.17 2.20 9.47
C LYS A 157 -16.55 3.44 10.10
N ILE A 158 -17.19 4.57 9.87
CA ILE A 158 -16.85 5.86 10.47
C ILE A 158 -18.09 6.46 11.13
N LYS A 159 -17.93 6.85 12.39
CA LYS A 159 -18.91 7.61 13.16
C LYS A 159 -18.27 8.93 13.57
N LEU A 160 -18.91 10.03 13.22
CA LEU A 160 -18.46 11.37 13.57
C LEU A 160 -19.42 11.95 14.60
N ALA A 161 -18.87 12.47 15.71
CA ALA A 161 -19.60 12.96 16.87
C ALA A 161 -20.87 13.78 16.54
N ASP A 162 -20.74 14.74 15.61
CA ASP A 162 -21.82 15.68 15.25
C ASP A 162 -22.23 15.62 13.77
N LYS A 163 -21.66 14.71 12.97
CA LYS A 163 -21.83 14.69 11.49
C LYS A 163 -22.48 13.42 10.95
N GLY A 164 -22.92 12.53 11.82
CA GLY A 164 -23.58 11.27 11.46
C GLY A 164 -22.62 10.10 11.23
N ASP A 165 -23.20 8.98 10.83
CA ASP A 165 -22.51 7.69 10.66
C ASP A 165 -22.45 7.33 9.16
N ALA A 166 -21.32 6.78 8.71
CA ALA A 166 -21.16 6.22 7.38
C ALA A 166 -20.47 4.85 7.45
N ALA A 167 -20.91 3.92 6.61
CA ALA A 167 -20.34 2.59 6.50
C ALA A 167 -20.03 2.28 5.04
N PHE A 168 -18.85 1.70 4.81
CA PHE A 168 -18.44 1.17 3.52
C PHE A 168 -18.13 -0.32 3.68
N GLU A 169 -18.99 -1.15 3.10
CA GLU A 169 -18.84 -2.60 3.06
C GLU A 169 -18.58 -3.02 1.61
N LYS A 170 -17.42 -3.62 1.31
CA LYS A 170 -17.14 -4.03 -0.07
C LYS A 170 -16.12 -5.16 -0.19
N ARG A 171 -16.60 -6.32 -0.64
CA ARG A 171 -15.74 -7.37 -1.18
C ARG A 171 -15.31 -7.05 -2.62
N ILE A 172 -14.03 -6.77 -2.86
CA ILE A 172 -13.52 -6.35 -4.18
C ILE A 172 -12.84 -7.52 -4.92
N SER A 173 -13.65 -8.35 -5.60
CA SER A 173 -13.13 -9.30 -6.59
C SER A 173 -13.05 -8.63 -7.97
N ILE A 174 -11.91 -8.02 -8.32
CA ILE A 174 -11.67 -7.50 -9.68
C ILE A 174 -11.00 -8.59 -10.53
N ARG A 175 -11.82 -9.39 -11.24
CA ARG A 175 -11.35 -10.20 -12.38
C ARG A 175 -11.39 -9.34 -13.63
N LYS A 176 -10.36 -8.53 -13.86
CA LYS A 176 -10.19 -7.81 -15.14
C LYS A 176 -8.88 -8.27 -15.78
N LEU A 177 -9.00 -8.98 -16.90
CA LEU A 177 -7.93 -9.08 -17.89
C LEU A 177 -7.75 -7.69 -18.49
N GLN A 178 -6.96 -6.84 -17.83
CA GLN A 178 -6.61 -5.52 -18.37
C GLN A 178 -5.31 -5.67 -19.16
N THR A 179 -5.44 -5.69 -20.47
CA THR A 179 -4.32 -5.50 -21.40
C THR A 179 -3.85 -4.05 -21.27
N ALA A 180 -2.69 -3.85 -20.64
CA ALA A 180 -1.84 -2.65 -20.63
C ALA A 180 -2.49 -1.30 -20.23
N SER A 181 -2.13 -0.79 -19.05
CA SER A 181 -1.52 0.55 -18.82
C SER A 181 -1.68 1.01 -17.36
N ILE A 182 -0.94 0.40 -16.43
CA ILE A 182 -0.64 0.99 -15.12
C ILE A 182 0.86 0.80 -14.90
N ARG A 183 1.66 1.80 -15.25
CA ARG A 183 3.14 1.76 -15.15
C ARG A 183 3.73 2.57 -13.99
N LEU A 184 2.91 3.25 -13.18
CA LEU A 184 3.43 4.20 -12.19
C LEU A 184 3.28 3.79 -10.72
N LEU A 185 2.48 2.78 -10.40
CA LEU A 185 2.49 2.16 -9.07
C LEU A 185 3.64 1.14 -8.92
N TRP A 186 4.32 0.80 -10.01
CA TRP A 186 5.22 -0.36 -10.11
C TRP A 186 6.70 0.00 -10.36
N ALA A 187 7.00 1.26 -10.62
CA ALA A 187 8.38 1.75 -10.76
C ALA A 187 9.03 2.09 -9.41
N ALA A 188 8.28 1.95 -8.31
CA ALA A 188 8.77 2.10 -6.93
C ALA A 188 9.07 0.75 -6.26
N ALA A 189 8.99 -0.35 -7.02
CA ALA A 189 9.11 -1.73 -6.53
C ALA A 189 9.95 -2.63 -7.47
N ILE A 190 10.77 -2.03 -8.35
CA ILE A 190 11.69 -2.72 -9.28
C ILE A 190 12.96 -1.89 -9.45
#